data_AF-C4WYG7-F1
#
_entry.id   AF-C4WYG7-F1
#
_cell.length_a   1.000
_cell.length_b   1.000
_cell.length_c   1.000
_cell.angle_alpha   90.00
_cell.angle_beta   90.00
_cell.angle_gamma   90.00
#
_symmetry.space_group_name_H-M   'P 1'
#
loop_
_entity.id
_entity.type
_entity.pdbx_description
1 polymer ?
#
loop_
_entity_poly.entity_id
_entity_poly.type
_entity_poly.pdbx_seq_one_letter_code
_entity_poly.pdbx_strand_id
1 'polypeptide(L)'
;MSSNIMTKVFDVTKFGVVIACAQKNLGPAGITAIIIREDLLGKPSPLCPQVFDYTLFTQENSLLNTPPTLIVYIFSLVLQWVKNQGGLVAMEANSKAKSELLYNVIENSRGFYSCPVAKDSRSRITVPFCLRAGAEADKQFLKEAQDLGFLQLKGHRLVGGVRAAMYNALTLDEVKILVEFMTKFHERNPQYSA
;
A
#
# COMPACT_ATOMS: atom_id res chain seq x y z
N MET A 1 -6.93 -0.28 -8.13
CA MET A 1 -6.69 -0.98 -6.83
C MET A 1 -5.22 -1.40 -6.66
N SER A 2 -4.25 -0.63 -7.18
CA SER A 2 -2.86 -1.12 -7.24
C SER A 2 -2.21 -1.33 -5.86
N SER A 3 -2.42 -0.44 -4.89
CA SER A 3 -1.82 -0.54 -3.54
C SER A 3 -2.71 -1.24 -2.51
N ASN A 4 -4.01 -1.36 -2.76
CA ASN A 4 -5.01 -1.78 -1.78
C ASN A 4 -5.76 -3.08 -2.16
N ILE A 5 -5.37 -3.74 -3.24
CA ILE A 5 -5.88 -5.09 -3.56
C ILE A 5 -5.56 -6.04 -2.41
N MET A 6 -6.46 -6.95 -2.06
CA MET A 6 -6.34 -7.89 -0.94
C MET A 6 -6.18 -7.27 0.46
N THR A 7 -6.43 -5.96 0.65
CA THR A 7 -6.37 -5.34 1.99
C THR A 7 -7.74 -5.19 2.64
N LYS A 8 -8.82 -5.42 1.88
CA LYS A 8 -10.20 -5.40 2.37
C LYS A 8 -11.10 -6.28 1.51
N VAL A 9 -12.25 -6.65 2.05
CA VAL A 9 -13.31 -7.25 1.23
C VAL A 9 -13.92 -6.16 0.34
N PHE A 10 -14.17 -6.50 -0.93
CA PHE A 10 -14.97 -5.66 -1.81
C PHE A 10 -15.79 -6.54 -2.75
N ASP A 11 -16.93 -6.00 -3.17
CA ASP A 11 -17.79 -6.66 -4.14
C ASP A 11 -17.23 -6.46 -5.55
N VAL A 12 -16.61 -7.52 -6.09
CA VAL A 12 -16.00 -7.50 -7.43
C VAL A 12 -17.03 -7.32 -8.54
N THR A 13 -18.30 -7.67 -8.30
CA THR A 13 -19.37 -7.57 -9.31
C THR A 13 -19.70 -6.12 -9.69
N LYS A 14 -19.34 -5.16 -8.83
CA LYS A 14 -19.48 -3.72 -9.07
C LYS A 14 -18.45 -3.16 -10.06
N PHE A 15 -17.51 -3.98 -10.53
CA PHE A 15 -16.42 -3.56 -11.39
C PHE A 15 -16.47 -4.28 -12.74
N GLY A 16 -16.19 -3.54 -13.81
CA GLY A 16 -15.93 -4.16 -15.13
C GLY A 16 -14.52 -4.73 -15.21
N VAL A 17 -13.52 -3.97 -14.73
CA VAL A 17 -12.11 -4.39 -14.71
C VAL A 17 -11.47 -3.97 -13.39
N VAL A 18 -10.72 -4.89 -12.78
CA VAL A 18 -9.85 -4.63 -11.62
C VAL A 18 -8.42 -4.93 -12.02
N ILE A 19 -7.54 -3.94 -11.87
CA ILE A 19 -6.11 -4.05 -12.19
C ILE A 19 -5.29 -3.81 -10.93
N ALA A 20 -4.34 -4.72 -10.68
CA ALA A 20 -3.36 -4.58 -9.60
C ALA A 20 -1.99 -5.15 -9.98
N CYS A 21 -0.97 -4.30 -9.96
CA CYS A 21 0.43 -4.71 -10.10
C CYS A 21 0.97 -5.29 -8.79
N ALA A 22 1.78 -6.33 -8.85
CA ALA A 22 2.13 -7.11 -7.67
C ALA A 22 3.05 -6.42 -6.66
N GLN A 23 3.97 -5.56 -7.13
CA GLN A 23 5.07 -4.92 -6.37
C GLN A 23 4.68 -4.09 -5.15
N LYS A 24 3.38 -3.92 -4.89
CA LYS A 24 2.89 -3.18 -3.73
C LYS A 24 2.45 -4.15 -2.64
N ASN A 25 1.37 -4.89 -2.89
CA ASN A 25 0.72 -5.70 -1.86
C ASN A 25 0.62 -7.19 -2.20
N LEU A 26 1.12 -7.63 -3.37
CA LEU A 26 0.99 -9.02 -3.84
C LEU A 26 2.33 -9.68 -4.19
N GLY A 27 3.45 -9.11 -3.74
CA GLY A 27 4.79 -9.70 -3.93
C GLY A 27 5.69 -8.81 -4.80
N PRO A 28 6.60 -9.41 -5.60
CA PRO A 28 7.63 -8.67 -6.34
C PRO A 28 7.09 -7.99 -7.61
N ALA A 29 7.88 -7.06 -8.15
CA ALA A 29 7.60 -6.45 -9.45
C ALA A 29 7.76 -7.45 -10.59
N GLY A 30 7.01 -7.23 -11.68
CA GLY A 30 7.10 -8.03 -12.90
C GLY A 30 5.80 -8.72 -13.33
N ILE A 31 4.74 -8.65 -12.53
CA ILE A 31 3.41 -9.17 -12.92
C ILE A 31 2.28 -8.20 -12.55
N THR A 32 1.23 -8.21 -13.36
CA THR A 32 -0.02 -7.50 -13.10
C THR A 32 -1.18 -8.48 -13.13
N ALA A 33 -1.95 -8.52 -12.05
CA ALA A 33 -3.20 -9.28 -11.99
C ALA A 33 -4.35 -8.43 -12.53
N ILE A 34 -5.16 -9.05 -13.37
CA ILE A 34 -6.34 -8.43 -14.00
C ILE A 34 -7.53 -9.35 -13.76
N ILE A 35 -8.60 -8.80 -13.18
CA ILE A 35 -9.92 -9.44 -13.13
C ILE A 35 -10.80 -8.64 -14.07
N ILE A 36 -11.31 -9.28 -15.12
CA ILE A 36 -12.12 -8.64 -16.16
C ILE A 36 -13.45 -9.37 -16.28
N ARG A 37 -14.54 -8.60 -16.41
CA ARG A 37 -15.87 -9.14 -16.66
C ARG A 37 -15.97 -9.65 -18.10
N GLU A 38 -16.49 -10.86 -18.28
CA GLU A 38 -16.42 -11.58 -19.56
C GLU A 38 -17.14 -10.87 -20.71
N ASP A 39 -18.22 -10.13 -20.45
CA ASP A 39 -18.97 -9.35 -21.45
C ASP A 39 -18.18 -8.18 -22.08
N LEU A 40 -17.03 -7.84 -21.48
CA LEU A 40 -16.10 -6.82 -21.97
C LEU A 40 -15.04 -7.40 -22.91
N LEU A 41 -14.90 -8.73 -23.00
CA LEU A 41 -13.98 -9.41 -23.91
C LEU A 41 -14.49 -9.41 -25.36
N GLY A 42 -13.61 -9.70 -26.32
CA GLY A 42 -13.95 -9.81 -27.74
C GLY A 42 -14.16 -8.47 -28.46
N LYS A 43 -13.80 -7.35 -27.82
CA LYS A 43 -13.97 -5.99 -28.36
C LYS A 43 -12.65 -5.18 -28.38
N PRO A 44 -11.49 -5.75 -28.77
CA PRO A 44 -10.26 -4.97 -28.83
C PRO A 44 -10.39 -3.87 -29.90
N SER A 45 -9.68 -2.76 -29.71
CA SER A 45 -9.51 -1.76 -30.78
C SER A 45 -8.86 -2.42 -32.00
N PRO A 46 -9.22 -2.07 -33.25
CA PRO A 46 -8.54 -2.55 -34.45
C PRO A 46 -7.02 -2.25 -34.47
N LEU A 47 -6.58 -1.28 -33.67
CA LEU A 47 -5.18 -0.90 -33.52
C LEU A 47 -4.50 -1.56 -32.31
N CYS A 48 -5.21 -2.38 -31.53
CA CYS A 48 -4.68 -3.01 -30.33
C CYS A 48 -3.65 -4.08 -30.70
N PRO A 49 -2.39 -3.94 -30.27
CA PRO A 49 -1.43 -5.04 -30.34
C PRO A 49 -1.96 -6.27 -29.59
N GLN A 50 -1.63 -7.47 -30.09
CA GLN A 50 -2.05 -8.74 -29.47
C GLN A 50 -1.63 -8.85 -27.99
N VAL A 51 -0.46 -8.31 -27.64
CA VAL A 51 0.05 -8.31 -26.25
C VAL A 51 -0.79 -7.44 -25.28
N PHE A 52 -1.74 -6.66 -25.79
CA PHE A 52 -2.69 -5.89 -24.98
C PHE A 52 -4.14 -6.38 -25.12
N ASP A 53 -4.38 -7.44 -25.90
CA ASP A 53 -5.72 -8.01 -26.06
C ASP A 53 -6.05 -8.99 -24.92
N TYR A 54 -6.89 -8.56 -23.99
CA TYR A 54 -7.34 -9.40 -22.88
C TYR A 54 -8.12 -10.64 -23.32
N THR A 55 -8.73 -10.62 -24.51
CA THR A 55 -9.42 -11.78 -25.08
C THR A 55 -8.43 -12.90 -25.35
N LEU A 56 -7.32 -12.57 -26.01
CA LEU A 56 -6.25 -13.54 -26.31
C LEU A 56 -5.58 -14.05 -25.04
N PHE A 57 -5.29 -13.18 -24.07
CA PHE A 57 -4.77 -13.63 -22.77
C PHE A 57 -5.73 -14.59 -22.05
N THR A 58 -7.04 -14.37 -22.14
CA THR A 58 -8.03 -15.25 -21.50
C THR A 58 -8.10 -16.60 -22.21
N GLN A 59 -8.11 -16.61 -23.55
CA GLN A 59 -8.13 -17.85 -24.35
C GLN A 59 -6.87 -18.70 -24.14
N GLU A 60 -5.71 -18.07 -24.00
CA GLU A 60 -4.43 -18.73 -23.77
C GLU A 60 -4.10 -18.97 -22.29
N ASN A 61 -5.06 -18.82 -21.37
CA ASN A 61 -4.85 -18.99 -19.92
C ASN A 61 -3.65 -18.19 -19.37
N SER A 62 -3.49 -16.96 -19.83
CA SER A 62 -2.36 -16.06 -19.55
C SER A 62 -0.99 -16.52 -20.06
N LEU A 63 -0.96 -17.45 -21.04
CA LEU A 63 0.25 -17.99 -21.66
C LEU A 63 0.42 -17.57 -23.13
N LEU A 64 -0.12 -16.39 -23.51
CA LEU A 64 0.01 -15.83 -24.85
C LEU A 64 1.48 -15.71 -25.31
N ASN A 65 2.39 -15.49 -24.36
CA ASN A 65 3.84 -15.57 -24.52
C ASN A 65 4.49 -16.10 -23.23
N THR A 66 5.82 -16.21 -23.19
CA THR A 66 6.55 -16.69 -22.01
C THR A 66 6.27 -15.82 -20.78
N PRO A 67 5.61 -16.35 -19.73
CA PRO A 67 5.33 -15.58 -18.53
C PRO A 67 6.56 -15.49 -17.63
N PRO A 68 6.61 -14.53 -16.69
CA PRO A 68 7.67 -14.43 -15.68
C PRO A 68 7.47 -15.52 -14.60
N THR A 69 7.82 -16.77 -14.92
CA THR A 69 7.48 -17.98 -14.15
C THR A 69 7.84 -17.89 -12.65
N LEU A 70 9.03 -17.38 -12.31
CA LEU A 70 9.44 -17.18 -10.92
C LEU A 70 8.53 -16.18 -10.18
N ILE A 71 8.15 -15.09 -10.84
CA ILE A 71 7.26 -14.07 -10.26
C ILE A 71 5.85 -14.64 -10.07
N VAL A 72 5.34 -15.41 -11.03
CA VAL A 72 4.05 -16.12 -10.92
C VAL A 72 4.07 -17.08 -9.72
N TYR A 73 5.16 -17.83 -9.54
CA TYR A 73 5.32 -18.73 -8.41
C TYR A 73 5.28 -17.99 -7.07
N ILE A 74 6.09 -16.92 -6.90
CA ILE A 74 6.10 -16.13 -5.67
C ILE A 74 4.72 -15.50 -5.40
N PHE A 75 4.06 -14.98 -6.44
CA PHE A 75 2.70 -14.45 -6.34
C PHE A 75 1.73 -15.49 -5.80
N SER A 76 1.81 -16.74 -6.27
CA SER A 76 0.99 -17.85 -5.77
C SER A 76 1.23 -18.13 -4.28
N LEU A 77 2.48 -18.08 -3.82
CA LEU A 77 2.83 -18.26 -2.40
C LEU A 77 2.26 -17.13 -1.53
N VAL A 78 2.30 -15.88 -2.02
CA VAL A 78 1.68 -14.75 -1.32
C VAL A 78 0.18 -14.94 -1.19
N LEU A 79 -0.51 -15.40 -2.24
CA LEU A 79 -1.95 -15.69 -2.18
C LEU A 79 -2.28 -16.81 -1.18
N GLN A 80 -1.48 -17.88 -1.14
CA GLN A 80 -1.62 -18.96 -0.16
C GLN A 80 -1.38 -18.44 1.26
N TRP A 81 -0.35 -17.63 1.47
CA TRP A 81 -0.09 -16.99 2.75
C TRP A 81 -1.29 -16.12 3.20
N VAL A 82 -1.85 -15.28 2.32
CA VAL A 82 -3.03 -14.47 2.67
C VAL A 82 -4.20 -15.35 3.10
N LYS A 83 -4.45 -16.46 2.40
CA LYS A 83 -5.49 -17.43 2.80
C LYS A 83 -5.21 -18.02 4.18
N ASN A 84 -3.98 -18.45 4.44
CA ASN A 84 -3.56 -19.05 5.71
C ASN A 84 -3.62 -18.06 6.89
N GLN A 85 -3.50 -16.76 6.64
CA GLN A 85 -3.67 -15.70 7.63
C GLN A 85 -5.15 -15.35 7.95
N GLY A 86 -6.12 -16.12 7.44
CA GLY A 86 -7.55 -15.86 7.64
C GLY A 86 -8.21 -15.06 6.51
N GLY A 87 -7.54 -14.93 5.36
CA GLY A 87 -8.08 -14.32 4.15
C GLY A 87 -8.35 -12.82 4.29
N LEU A 88 -9.25 -12.31 3.44
CA LEU A 88 -9.50 -10.86 3.32
C LEU A 88 -10.10 -10.23 4.57
N VAL A 89 -10.88 -10.98 5.34
CA VAL A 89 -11.48 -10.49 6.60
C VAL A 89 -10.39 -10.17 7.62
N ALA A 90 -9.42 -11.09 7.79
CA ALA A 90 -8.28 -10.87 8.68
C ALA A 90 -7.36 -9.74 8.16
N MET A 91 -7.11 -9.66 6.85
CA MET A 91 -6.34 -8.56 6.25
C MET A 91 -7.01 -7.20 6.46
N GLU A 92 -8.34 -7.14 6.37
CA GLU A 92 -9.10 -5.93 6.64
C GLU A 92 -8.97 -5.49 8.10
N ALA A 93 -9.17 -6.41 9.04
CA ALA A 93 -9.03 -6.13 10.47
C ALA A 93 -7.61 -5.64 10.81
N ASN A 94 -6.58 -6.30 10.28
CA ASN A 94 -5.19 -5.91 10.51
C ASN A 94 -4.86 -4.54 9.89
N SER A 95 -5.27 -4.28 8.64
CA SER A 95 -5.03 -2.98 8.00
C SER A 95 -5.73 -1.84 8.74
N LYS A 96 -6.95 -2.08 9.24
CA LYS A 96 -7.68 -1.15 10.09
C LYS A 96 -6.90 -0.86 11.37
N ALA A 97 -6.55 -1.88 12.15
CA ALA A 97 -5.83 -1.73 13.42
C ALA A 97 -4.50 -0.97 13.26
N LYS A 98 -3.71 -1.30 12.24
CA LYS A 98 -2.45 -0.60 11.93
C LYS A 98 -2.68 0.88 11.62
N SER A 99 -3.64 1.18 10.74
CA SER A 99 -3.93 2.55 10.34
C SER A 99 -4.49 3.39 11.48
N GLU A 100 -5.38 2.83 12.31
CA GLU A 100 -5.95 3.49 13.48
C GLU A 100 -4.86 3.83 14.50
N LEU A 101 -3.95 2.89 14.77
CA LEU A 101 -2.83 3.12 15.68
C LEU A 101 -1.98 4.32 15.24
N LEU A 102 -1.58 4.36 13.96
CA LEU A 102 -0.76 5.44 13.42
C LEU A 102 -1.53 6.78 13.36
N TYR A 103 -2.78 6.77 12.90
CA TYR A 103 -3.60 7.99 12.85
C TYR A 103 -3.89 8.54 14.24
N ASN A 104 -4.08 7.70 15.26
CA ASN A 104 -4.29 8.14 16.63
C ASN A 104 -3.09 8.92 17.17
N VAL A 105 -1.85 8.52 16.83
CA VAL A 105 -0.65 9.30 17.19
C VAL A 105 -0.67 10.66 16.50
N ILE A 106 -0.98 10.69 15.21
CA ILE A 106 -1.02 11.95 14.43
C ILE A 106 -2.06 12.90 15.02
N GLU A 107 -3.28 12.43 15.28
CA GLU A 107 -4.37 13.26 15.81
C GLU A 107 -4.11 13.75 17.25
N ASN A 108 -3.52 12.92 18.09
CA ASN A 108 -3.22 13.28 19.49
C ASN A 108 -1.90 14.04 19.65
N SER A 109 -1.18 14.32 18.55
CA SER A 109 0.12 15.00 18.56
C SER A 109 0.04 16.51 18.79
N ARG A 110 -1.16 17.07 19.06
CA ARG A 110 -1.40 18.51 19.20
C ARG A 110 -0.89 19.33 18.00
N GLY A 111 -0.94 18.72 16.81
CA GLY A 111 -0.52 19.33 15.55
C GLY A 111 0.97 19.19 15.24
N PHE A 112 1.76 18.49 16.06
CA PHE A 112 3.16 18.18 15.76
C PHE A 112 3.30 17.39 14.44
N TYR A 113 2.46 16.36 14.29
CA TYR A 113 2.27 15.63 13.04
C TYR A 113 0.96 16.06 12.39
N SER A 114 0.97 16.22 11.07
CA SER A 114 -0.21 16.58 10.29
C SER A 114 -0.36 15.68 9.07
N CYS A 115 -1.54 15.08 8.91
CA CYS A 115 -1.90 14.36 7.69
C CYS A 115 -2.69 15.30 6.76
N PRO A 116 -2.23 15.55 5.52
CA PRO A 116 -2.89 16.48 4.59
C PRO A 116 -4.18 15.93 3.96
N VAL A 117 -4.64 14.74 4.38
CA VAL A 117 -5.79 14.03 3.80
C VAL A 117 -7.00 14.15 4.72
N ALA A 118 -8.14 14.54 4.14
CA ALA A 118 -9.44 14.57 4.82
C ALA A 118 -9.76 13.21 5.47
N LYS A 119 -10.38 13.24 6.66
CA LYS A 119 -10.52 12.04 7.52
C LYS A 119 -11.27 10.89 6.84
N ASP A 120 -12.29 11.19 6.06
CA ASP A 120 -13.11 10.24 5.30
C ASP A 120 -12.40 9.63 4.08
N SER A 121 -11.31 10.26 3.64
CA SER A 121 -10.53 9.91 2.46
C SER A 121 -9.18 9.26 2.80
N ARG A 122 -8.92 9.01 4.08
CA ARG A 122 -7.66 8.45 4.59
C ARG A 122 -7.47 7.00 4.15
N SER A 123 -6.29 6.73 3.61
CA SER A 123 -5.88 5.37 3.24
C SER A 123 -5.48 4.58 4.48
N ARG A 124 -5.95 3.34 4.58
CA ARG A 124 -5.49 2.39 5.62
C ARG A 124 -4.10 1.80 5.33
N ILE A 125 -3.59 1.99 4.12
CA ILE A 125 -2.40 1.30 3.61
C ILE A 125 -1.22 2.24 3.48
N THR A 126 -1.45 3.50 3.14
CA THR A 126 -0.38 4.46 2.90
C THR A 126 -0.75 5.76 3.56
N VAL A 127 -0.08 6.05 4.67
CA VAL A 127 -0.38 7.21 5.52
C VAL A 127 0.70 8.27 5.30
N PRO A 128 0.41 9.33 4.54
CA PRO A 128 1.28 10.48 4.45
C PRO A 128 1.08 11.38 5.67
N PHE A 129 2.17 11.94 6.18
CA PHE A 129 2.13 12.99 7.20
C PHE A 129 3.39 13.85 7.10
N CYS A 130 3.30 15.08 7.60
CA CYS A 130 4.43 15.98 7.71
C CYS A 130 4.54 16.48 9.16
N LEU A 131 5.73 16.90 9.55
CA LEU A 131 5.93 17.64 10.78
C LEU A 131 5.57 19.10 10.54
N ARG A 132 4.87 19.73 11.49
CA ARG A 132 4.36 21.10 11.35
C ARG A 132 5.47 22.14 11.18
N ALA A 133 6.62 21.93 11.81
CA ALA A 133 7.79 22.79 11.66
C ALA A 133 8.45 22.73 10.27
N GLY A 134 7.90 21.96 9.33
CA GLY A 134 8.28 21.98 7.92
C GLY A 134 9.41 21.01 7.56
N ALA A 135 9.99 21.23 6.38
CA ALA A 135 10.85 20.26 5.70
C ALA A 135 12.15 19.89 6.47
N GLU A 136 12.71 20.81 7.26
CA GLU A 136 13.89 20.49 8.08
C GLU A 136 13.55 19.56 9.25
N ALA A 137 12.37 19.71 9.86
CA ALA A 137 11.88 18.78 10.87
C ALA A 137 11.59 17.40 10.25
N ASP A 138 10.97 17.35 9.07
CA ASP A 138 10.78 16.11 8.31
C ASP A 138 12.12 15.41 8.03
N LYS A 139 13.14 16.17 7.64
CA LYS A 139 14.48 15.65 7.35
C LYS A 139 15.15 15.08 8.60
N GLN A 140 15.04 15.75 9.74
CA GLN A 140 15.57 15.25 11.02
C GLN A 140 14.86 13.97 11.44
N PHE A 141 13.52 13.93 11.35
CA PHE A 141 12.72 12.74 11.64
C PHE A 141 13.14 11.56 10.77
N LEU A 142 13.27 11.76 9.46
CA LEU A 142 13.66 10.71 8.52
C LEU A 142 15.08 10.20 8.78
N LYS A 143 16.00 11.08 9.19
CA LYS A 143 17.37 10.70 9.55
C LYS A 143 17.39 9.81 10.80
N GLU A 144 16.76 10.25 11.89
CA GLU A 144 16.69 9.45 13.11
C GLU A 144 15.95 8.11 12.89
N ALA A 145 14.90 8.11 12.07
CA ALA A 145 14.21 6.89 11.71
C ALA A 145 15.15 5.93 10.95
N GLN A 146 15.92 6.44 10.01
CA GLN A 146 16.90 5.64 9.26
C GLN A 146 17.99 5.07 10.17
N ASP A 147 18.49 5.85 11.13
CA ASP A 147 19.50 5.42 12.11
C ASP A 147 18.97 4.30 13.03
N LEU A 148 17.65 4.25 13.25
CA LEU A 148 16.94 3.19 13.97
C LEU A 148 16.51 2.01 13.08
N GLY A 149 16.89 2.01 11.79
CA GLY A 149 16.59 0.93 10.86
C GLY A 149 15.22 1.01 10.18
N PHE A 150 14.45 2.09 10.35
CA PHE A 150 13.24 2.29 9.57
C PHE A 150 13.59 2.64 8.12
N LEU A 151 13.16 1.80 7.20
CA LEU A 151 13.44 1.97 5.77
C LEU A 151 12.25 2.59 5.04
N GLN A 152 12.54 3.39 4.01
CA GLN A 152 11.55 3.87 3.02
C GLN A 152 10.39 4.71 3.58
N LEU A 153 10.59 5.43 4.70
CA LEU A 153 9.60 6.37 5.24
C LEU A 153 9.55 7.72 4.52
N LYS A 154 10.52 8.03 3.65
CA LYS A 154 10.55 9.30 2.93
C LYS A 154 9.32 9.43 2.03
N GLY A 155 8.62 10.56 2.15
CA GLY A 155 7.48 10.90 1.32
C GLY A 155 7.84 10.99 -0.17
N HIS A 156 6.82 10.94 -1.03
CA HIS A 156 7.02 11.05 -2.46
C HIS A 156 7.61 12.42 -2.82
N ARG A 157 8.57 12.48 -3.75
CA ARG A 157 9.30 13.72 -4.12
C ARG A 157 8.40 14.91 -4.42
N LEU A 158 7.22 14.68 -5.01
CA LEU A 158 6.26 15.74 -5.36
C LEU A 158 5.49 16.32 -4.18
N VAL A 159 5.40 15.59 -3.07
CA VAL A 159 4.62 15.99 -1.88
C VAL A 159 5.53 16.35 -0.71
N GLY A 160 6.70 15.71 -0.61
CA GLY A 160 7.58 15.85 0.55
C GLY A 160 7.05 15.07 1.77
N GLY A 161 7.55 15.43 2.95
CA GLY A 161 7.13 14.83 4.22
C GLY A 161 7.53 13.37 4.40
N VAL A 162 6.71 12.68 5.18
CA VAL A 162 6.86 11.28 5.59
C VAL A 162 5.69 10.47 5.06
N ARG A 163 5.92 9.19 4.75
CA ARG A 163 4.90 8.26 4.27
C ARG A 163 5.15 6.87 4.82
N ALA A 164 4.27 6.40 5.69
CA ALA A 164 4.27 5.02 6.17
C ALA A 164 3.40 4.15 5.25
N ALA A 165 4.00 3.17 4.57
CA ALA A 165 3.29 2.18 3.75
C ALA A 165 3.17 0.85 4.52
N MET A 166 1.97 0.55 5.02
CA MET A 166 1.69 -0.56 5.93
C MET A 166 0.92 -1.68 5.20
N TYR A 167 1.51 -2.20 4.12
CA TYR A 167 0.99 -3.32 3.33
C TYR A 167 0.72 -4.57 4.19
N ASN A 168 0.06 -5.58 3.62
CA ASN A 168 -0.36 -6.78 4.35
C ASN A 168 0.78 -7.49 5.08
N ALA A 169 1.98 -7.51 4.50
CA ALA A 169 3.15 -8.15 5.08
C ALA A 169 3.67 -7.48 6.37
N LEU A 170 3.34 -6.22 6.61
CA LEU A 170 3.68 -5.52 7.85
C LEU A 170 2.70 -5.93 8.96
N THR A 171 3.25 -6.33 10.09
CA THR A 171 2.53 -6.72 11.30
C THR A 171 2.07 -5.50 12.10
N LEU A 172 1.12 -5.70 13.02
CA LEU A 172 0.71 -4.65 13.94
C LEU A 172 1.84 -4.24 14.88
N ASP A 173 2.68 -5.19 15.31
CA ASP A 173 3.79 -4.91 16.22
C ASP A 173 4.88 -4.06 15.57
N GLU A 174 5.19 -4.27 14.28
CA GLU A 174 6.10 -3.37 13.54
C GLU A 174 5.56 -1.94 13.46
N VAL A 175 4.23 -1.77 13.33
CA VAL A 175 3.61 -0.43 13.37
C VAL A 175 3.65 0.18 14.77
N LYS A 176 3.53 -0.63 15.84
CA LYS A 176 3.73 -0.15 17.22
C LYS A 176 5.13 0.40 17.43
N ILE A 177 6.16 -0.25 16.88
CA ILE A 177 7.56 0.23 16.95
C ILE A 177 7.68 1.60 16.29
N LEU A 178 7.05 1.81 15.12
CA LEU A 178 7.02 3.13 14.46
C LEU A 178 6.30 4.18 15.31
N VAL A 179 5.15 3.85 15.90
CA VAL A 179 4.37 4.75 16.74
C VAL A 179 5.10 5.12 18.04
N GLU A 180 5.81 4.17 18.64
CA GLU A 180 6.66 4.43 19.80
C GLU A 180 7.80 5.39 19.44
N PHE A 181 8.45 5.18 18.29
CA PHE A 181 9.44 6.11 17.77
C PHE A 181 8.87 7.51 17.56
N MET A 182 7.69 7.64 16.92
CA MET A 182 7.01 8.92 16.72
C MET A 182 6.72 9.61 18.05
N THR A 183 6.24 8.87 19.04
CA THR A 183 5.93 9.42 20.37
C THR A 183 7.20 9.96 21.04
N LYS A 184 8.27 9.16 21.08
CA LYS A 184 9.56 9.58 21.65
C LYS A 184 10.19 10.74 20.88
N PHE A 185 10.07 10.75 19.55
CA PHE A 185 10.58 11.84 18.73
C PHE A 185 9.88 13.15 19.06
N HIS A 186 8.55 13.14 19.23
CA HIS A 186 7.77 14.30 19.65
C HIS A 186 8.21 14.78 21.05
N GLU A 187 8.33 13.88 22.04
CA GLU A 187 8.75 14.22 23.41
C GLU A 187 10.15 14.86 23.47
N ARG A 188 11.09 14.37 22.66
CA ARG A 188 12.47 14.89 22.63
C ARG A 188 12.61 16.18 21.83
N ASN A 189 11.65 16.51 20.97
CA ASN A 189 11.74 17.65 20.06
C ASN A 189 10.58 18.66 20.24
N PRO A 190 10.28 19.14 21.46
CA PRO A 190 9.14 20.02 21.69
C PRO A 190 9.19 21.32 20.86
N GLN A 191 10.39 21.75 20.44
CA GLN A 191 10.61 22.93 19.60
C GLN A 191 9.87 22.88 18.24
N TYR A 192 9.50 21.69 17.74
CA TYR A 192 8.75 21.56 16.49
C TYR A 192 7.22 21.64 16.66
N SER A 193 6.72 21.91 17.87
CA SER A 193 5.28 21.98 18.18
C SER A 193 4.66 23.37 17.99
N ALA A 194 5.45 24.37 17.59
CA ALA A 194 5.02 25.78 17.45
C ALA A 194 4.03 26.00 16.28
#